data_AF-A0A3B0T3N4-F1
#
_entry.id   AF-A0A3B0T3N4-F1
#
_cell.length_a   1.000
_cell.length_b   1.000
_cell.length_c   1.000
_cell.angle_alpha   90.00
_cell.angle_beta   90.00
_cell.angle_gamma   90.00
#
_symmetry.space_group_name_H-M   'P 1'
#
loop_
_entity.id
_entity.type
_entity.pdbx_description
1 polymer ?
#
loop_
_entity_poly.entity_id
_entity_poly.type
_entity_poly.pdbx_seq_one_letter_code
_entity_poly.pdbx_strand_id
1 'polypeptide(L)'
;RSFRAPGTYATLDEATSHFRLIPPQPCNNDYIIDYIAHTSVHETSDGWTWKFDPNLFRGIFVPLRDQLAAIRCRVALFTGEKSVVVPPDTAAYMYELMGRVSPVIAIPEAYHHLTLDQPLAFVAALRTLLADWNHSVGYSRDWNGSVD
;
A
#
# COMPACT_ATOMS: atom_id res chain seq x y z
N ARG A 1 12.71 1.83 13.93
CA ARG A 1 12.02 2.91 14.67
C ARG A 1 10.62 2.42 14.99
N SER A 2 10.27 2.22 16.26
CA SER A 2 8.96 1.69 16.63
C SER A 2 7.92 2.82 16.65
N PHE A 3 6.75 2.57 16.06
CA PHE A 3 5.54 3.42 16.11
C PHE A 3 4.92 3.51 17.52
N ARG A 4 5.72 3.74 18.57
CA ARG A 4 5.28 3.59 19.97
C ARG A 4 4.66 4.84 20.56
N ALA A 5 5.07 6.03 20.13
CA ALA A 5 4.48 7.29 20.54
C ALA A 5 4.71 8.34 19.43
N PRO A 6 3.67 9.02 18.94
CA PRO A 6 3.84 10.17 18.05
C PRO A 6 4.52 11.30 18.83
N GLY A 7 5.42 12.02 18.17
CA GLY A 7 6.04 13.22 18.75
C GLY A 7 5.01 14.34 18.93
N THR A 8 5.32 15.28 19.83
CA THR A 8 4.61 16.55 20.00
C THR A 8 5.59 17.68 19.68
N TYR A 9 5.15 18.66 18.90
CA TYR A 9 5.97 19.73 18.34
C TYR A 9 5.34 21.09 18.63
N ALA A 10 6.15 22.15 18.70
CA ALA A 10 5.63 23.48 19.05
C ALA A 10 4.79 24.08 17.92
N THR A 11 5.16 23.82 16.67
CA THR A 11 4.52 24.39 15.48
C THR A 11 4.13 23.34 14.45
N LEU A 12 3.21 23.70 13.57
CA LEU A 12 2.84 22.91 12.41
C LEU A 12 4.06 22.61 11.52
N ASP A 13 4.86 23.63 11.21
CA ASP A 13 6.05 23.52 10.36
C ASP A 13 7.09 22.55 10.96
N GLU A 14 7.29 22.63 12.28
CA GLU A 14 8.16 21.68 12.97
C GLU A 14 7.61 20.26 12.81
N ALA A 15 6.32 20.03 13.10
CA ALA A 15 5.70 18.71 12.98
C ALA A 15 5.81 18.12 11.56
N THR A 16 5.46 18.90 10.52
CA THR A 16 5.49 18.44 9.13
C THR A 16 6.91 18.17 8.64
N SER A 17 7.91 18.91 9.12
CA SER A 17 9.33 18.65 8.82
C SER A 17 9.82 17.25 9.25
N HIS A 18 9.10 16.61 10.17
CA HIS A 18 9.37 15.24 10.63
C HIS A 18 8.64 14.15 9.83
N PHE A 19 7.80 14.48 8.85
CA PHE A 19 7.10 13.50 8.03
C PHE A 19 8.07 12.63 7.23
N ARG A 20 7.94 11.31 7.31
CA ARG A 20 8.78 10.38 6.54
C ARG A 20 7.92 9.24 6.00
N LEU A 21 8.17 8.89 4.73
CA LEU A 21 7.63 7.68 4.12
C LEU A 21 8.23 6.44 4.78
N ILE A 22 7.41 5.39 4.90
CA ILE A 22 7.82 4.11 5.47
C ILE A 22 7.29 3.00 4.55
N PRO A 23 8.18 2.27 3.84
CA PRO A 23 9.64 2.39 3.87
C PRO A 23 10.15 3.73 3.30
N PRO A 24 11.33 4.21 3.72
CA PRO A 24 11.96 5.38 3.10
C PRO A 24 12.20 5.15 1.61
N GLN A 25 11.80 6.11 0.77
CA GLN A 25 11.99 6.10 -0.68
C GLN A 25 12.10 7.54 -1.20
N PRO A 26 12.74 7.77 -2.36
CA PRO A 26 12.62 9.05 -3.05
C PRO A 26 11.19 9.23 -3.58
N CYS A 27 10.74 10.48 -3.69
CA CYS A 27 9.49 10.83 -4.33
C CYS A 27 9.67 12.21 -4.99
N ASN A 28 9.36 12.33 -6.29
CA ASN A 28 9.53 13.59 -7.02
C ASN A 28 8.33 14.54 -6.84
N ASN A 29 7.24 14.07 -6.24
CA ASN A 29 6.01 14.82 -6.06
C ASN A 29 5.93 15.42 -4.65
N ASP A 30 6.87 16.32 -4.32
CA ASP A 30 6.99 16.92 -2.99
C ASP A 30 5.68 17.58 -2.52
N TYR A 31 4.92 18.20 -3.44
CA TYR A 31 3.62 18.78 -3.13
C TYR A 31 2.59 17.77 -2.57
N ILE A 32 2.67 16.50 -2.97
CA ILE A 32 1.81 15.44 -2.41
C ILE A 32 2.30 15.07 -1.01
N ILE A 33 3.62 14.97 -0.82
CA ILE A 33 4.23 14.68 0.47
C ILE A 33 3.89 15.77 1.48
N ASP A 34 4.03 17.04 1.08
CA ASP A 34 3.66 18.20 1.89
C ASP A 34 2.18 18.16 2.24
N TYR A 35 1.29 17.95 1.26
CA TYR A 35 -0.14 17.86 1.51
C TYR A 35 -0.48 16.76 2.53
N ILE A 36 0.11 15.58 2.39
CA ILE A 36 -0.09 14.48 3.33
C ILE A 36 0.43 14.87 4.72
N ALA A 37 1.64 15.43 4.82
CA ALA A 37 2.22 15.84 6.10
C ALA A 37 1.30 16.82 6.84
N HIS A 38 0.85 17.88 6.17
CA HIS A 38 -0.02 18.91 6.74
C HIS A 38 -1.40 18.36 7.14
N THR A 39 -1.92 17.40 6.38
CA THR A 39 -3.22 16.78 6.69
C THR A 39 -3.13 15.64 7.72
N SER A 40 -1.92 15.17 8.03
CA SER A 40 -1.66 14.06 8.97
C SER A 40 -1.41 14.50 10.41
N VAL A 41 -1.42 15.80 10.70
CA VAL A 41 -1.22 16.36 12.05
C VAL A 41 -2.45 17.15 12.52
N HIS A 42 -2.55 17.33 13.83
CA HIS A 42 -3.57 18.17 14.47
C HIS A 42 -2.98 18.89 15.68
N GLU A 43 -3.63 19.99 16.07
CA GLU A 43 -3.28 20.79 17.25
C GLU A 43 -3.94 20.24 18.52
N THR A 44 -3.22 20.31 19.63
CA THR A 44 -3.63 19.97 20.99
C THR A 44 -3.19 21.09 21.95
N SER A 45 -3.54 20.98 23.24
CA SER A 45 -3.05 21.92 24.27
C SER A 45 -1.52 21.95 24.40
N ASP A 46 -0.86 20.86 24.00
CA ASP A 46 0.58 20.66 24.19
C ASP A 46 1.38 20.95 22.90
N GLY A 47 0.71 21.39 21.82
CA GLY A 47 1.29 21.68 20.52
C GLY A 47 0.69 20.84 19.40
N TRP A 48 1.48 20.50 18.38
CA TRP A 48 1.07 19.73 17.21
C TRP A 48 1.51 18.28 17.32
N THR A 49 0.62 17.33 17.01
CA THR A 49 0.93 15.90 17.00
C THR A 49 0.26 15.15 15.85
N TRP A 50 0.76 13.95 15.56
CA TRP A 50 0.31 13.10 14.46
C TRP A 50 -1.09 12.54 14.74
N LYS A 51 -1.94 12.51 13.70
CA LYS A 51 -3.20 11.75 13.67
C LYS A 51 -2.88 10.26 13.53
N PHE A 52 -2.34 9.67 14.59
CA PHE A 52 -1.86 8.29 14.60
C PHE A 52 -2.23 7.60 15.92
N ASP A 53 -2.75 6.37 15.82
CA ASP A 53 -3.00 5.52 16.99
C ASP A 53 -1.78 4.62 17.26
N PRO A 54 -1.06 4.78 18.40
CA PRO A 54 0.05 3.91 18.78
C PRO A 54 -0.30 2.42 18.91
N ASN A 55 -1.59 2.11 19.06
CA ASN A 55 -2.08 0.75 19.19
C ASN A 55 -2.38 0.09 17.84
N LEU A 56 -2.30 0.82 16.72
CA LEU A 56 -2.66 0.32 15.39
C LEU A 56 -1.99 -1.02 15.10
N PHE A 57 -0.70 -1.17 15.40
CA PHE A 57 0.05 -2.40 15.08
C PHE A 57 -0.03 -3.50 16.14
N ARG A 58 -0.84 -3.34 17.20
CA ARG A 58 -1.05 -4.40 18.19
C ARG A 58 -1.91 -5.50 17.58
N GLY A 59 -1.29 -6.62 17.21
CA GLY A 59 -1.99 -7.82 16.73
C GLY A 59 -2.15 -7.97 15.22
N ILE A 60 -1.52 -7.12 14.39
CA ILE A 60 -1.68 -7.14 12.92
C ILE A 60 -0.87 -8.24 12.21
N PHE A 61 0.06 -8.92 12.88
CA PHE A 61 0.89 -9.95 12.25
C PHE A 61 0.21 -11.32 12.18
N VAL A 62 -0.89 -11.40 11.44
CA VAL A 62 -1.44 -12.68 11.00
C VAL A 62 -0.76 -13.03 9.68
N PRO A 63 -0.22 -14.25 9.50
CA PRO A 63 0.25 -14.71 8.20
C PRO A 63 -0.92 -14.60 7.19
N LEU A 64 -0.72 -13.88 6.09
CA LEU A 64 -1.74 -13.65 5.06
C LEU A 64 -1.67 -14.64 3.87
N ARG A 65 -0.72 -15.59 3.92
CA ARG A 65 -0.47 -16.57 2.85
C ARG A 65 -1.74 -17.36 2.51
N ASP A 66 -2.35 -17.98 3.52
CA ASP A 66 -3.46 -18.91 3.32
C ASP A 66 -4.71 -18.15 2.90
N GLN A 67 -4.90 -16.93 3.39
CA GLN A 67 -5.96 -16.03 2.94
C GLN A 67 -5.80 -15.67 1.46
N LEU A 68 -4.58 -15.35 1.02
CA LEU A 68 -4.32 -15.03 -0.39
C LEU A 68 -4.56 -16.24 -1.30
N ALA A 69 -4.14 -17.43 -0.87
CA ALA A 69 -4.39 -18.68 -1.58
C ALA A 69 -5.89 -19.05 -1.64
N ALA A 70 -6.66 -18.68 -0.61
CA ALA A 70 -8.07 -18.99 -0.49
C ALA A 70 -9.01 -17.99 -1.22
N ILE A 71 -8.48 -16.93 -1.86
CA ILE A 71 -9.30 -15.95 -2.59
C ILE A 71 -10.09 -16.64 -3.70
N ARG A 72 -11.41 -16.38 -3.74
CA ARG A 72 -12.33 -16.94 -4.75
C ARG A 72 -12.82 -15.92 -5.77
N CYS A 73 -12.72 -14.62 -5.47
CA CYS A 73 -13.09 -13.56 -6.39
C CYS A 73 -11.92 -13.19 -7.32
N ARG A 74 -12.19 -12.32 -8.30
CA ARG A 74 -11.12 -11.68 -9.06
C ARG A 74 -10.26 -10.85 -8.12
N VAL A 75 -8.96 -11.00 -8.25
CA VAL A 75 -7.96 -10.23 -7.50
C VAL A 75 -6.84 -9.83 -8.44
N ALA A 76 -6.26 -8.66 -8.21
CA ALA A 76 -5.07 -8.19 -8.87
C ALA A 76 -4.12 -7.60 -7.83
N LEU A 77 -2.83 -7.68 -8.11
CA LEU A 77 -1.80 -7.02 -7.29
C LEU A 77 -1.20 -5.87 -8.09
N PHE A 78 -1.31 -4.65 -7.56
CA PHE A 78 -0.50 -3.53 -8.01
C PHE A 78 0.74 -3.41 -7.11
N THR A 79 1.91 -3.23 -7.71
CA THR A 79 3.16 -2.97 -7.00
C THR A 79 3.96 -1.89 -7.73
N GLY A 80 4.90 -1.26 -7.06
CA GLY A 80 5.92 -0.46 -7.74
C GLY A 80 7.02 -1.34 -8.29
N GLU A 81 7.48 -1.05 -9.50
CA GLU A 81 8.62 -1.74 -10.14
C GLU A 81 9.88 -1.75 -9.28
N LYS A 82 10.11 -0.68 -8.50
CA LYS A 82 11.26 -0.48 -7.61
C LYS A 82 10.93 -0.77 -6.14
N SER A 83 9.81 -1.44 -5.86
CA SER A 83 9.35 -1.73 -4.50
C SER A 83 10.30 -2.66 -3.75
N VAL A 84 10.79 -2.21 -2.60
CA VAL A 84 11.59 -3.06 -1.68
C VAL A 84 10.73 -3.96 -0.79
N VAL A 85 9.44 -3.68 -0.70
CA VAL A 85 8.48 -4.47 0.10
C VAL A 85 7.92 -5.63 -0.71
N VAL A 86 7.74 -5.42 -2.02
CA VAL A 86 7.29 -6.44 -2.97
C VAL A 86 8.28 -6.48 -4.15
N PRO A 87 9.50 -7.01 -3.91
CA PRO A 87 10.46 -7.25 -4.98
C PRO A 87 9.96 -8.31 -5.98
N PRO A 88 10.61 -8.46 -7.15
CA PRO A 88 10.13 -9.33 -8.23
C PRO A 88 9.87 -10.79 -7.82
N ASP A 89 10.70 -11.35 -6.94
CA ASP A 89 10.54 -12.69 -6.38
C ASP A 89 9.31 -12.81 -5.48
N THR A 90 9.03 -11.80 -4.65
CA THR A 90 7.82 -11.72 -3.82
C THR A 90 6.58 -11.56 -4.69
N ALA A 91 6.65 -10.74 -5.73
CA ALA A 91 5.56 -10.57 -6.69
C ALA A 91 5.24 -11.88 -7.44
N ALA A 92 6.27 -12.59 -7.90
CA ALA A 92 6.15 -13.91 -8.52
C ALA A 92 5.56 -14.93 -7.54
N TYR A 93 6.03 -14.95 -6.29
CA TYR A 93 5.49 -15.82 -5.26
C TYR A 93 4.01 -15.55 -4.96
N MET A 94 3.58 -14.27 -4.90
CA MET A 94 2.17 -13.92 -4.76
C MET A 94 1.35 -14.34 -5.99
N TYR A 95 1.91 -14.23 -7.19
CA TYR A 95 1.28 -14.72 -8.43
C TYR A 95 1.01 -16.23 -8.37
N GLU A 96 1.97 -17.01 -7.86
CA GLU A 96 1.79 -18.45 -7.62
C GLU A 96 0.67 -18.74 -6.62
N LEU A 97 0.65 -18.03 -5.47
CA LEU A 97 -0.43 -18.19 -4.48
C LEU A 97 -1.80 -17.87 -5.07
N MET A 98 -1.86 -16.86 -5.94
CA MET A 98 -3.07 -16.52 -6.68
C MET A 98 -3.33 -17.48 -7.86
N GLY A 99 -2.69 -18.64 -7.95
CA GLY A 99 -2.97 -19.68 -8.93
C GLY A 99 -2.66 -19.29 -10.37
N ARG A 100 -1.77 -18.31 -10.61
CA ARG A 100 -1.35 -17.85 -11.94
C ARG A 100 -2.49 -17.40 -12.87
N VAL A 101 -3.62 -16.95 -12.29
CA VAL A 101 -4.77 -16.43 -13.04
C VAL A 101 -5.09 -14.96 -12.72
N SER A 102 -4.36 -14.38 -11.76
CA SER A 102 -4.56 -13.01 -11.29
C SER A 102 -3.44 -12.10 -11.78
N PRO A 103 -3.73 -10.95 -12.39
CA PRO A 103 -2.69 -10.06 -12.89
C PRO A 103 -1.86 -9.48 -11.74
N VAL A 104 -0.54 -9.48 -11.92
CA VAL A 104 0.42 -8.71 -11.12
C VAL A 104 0.93 -7.57 -12.00
N ILE A 105 0.60 -6.35 -11.62
CA ILE A 105 0.84 -5.15 -12.40
C ILE A 105 1.87 -4.28 -11.67
N ALA A 106 3.09 -4.27 -12.19
CA ALA A 106 4.13 -3.37 -11.74
C ALA A 106 3.96 -2.00 -12.41
N ILE A 107 3.88 -0.94 -11.61
CA ILE A 107 3.90 0.44 -12.10
C ILE A 107 5.35 0.84 -12.36
N PRO A 108 5.74 1.18 -13.60
CA PRO A 108 7.10 1.57 -13.94
C PRO A 108 7.55 2.77 -13.13
N GLU A 109 8.84 2.86 -12.79
CA GLU A 109 9.45 4.00 -12.10
C GLU A 109 8.88 4.31 -10.69
N ALA A 110 8.04 3.42 -10.13
CA ALA A 110 7.44 3.57 -8.81
C ALA A 110 8.09 2.67 -7.75
N TYR A 111 8.21 3.17 -6.52
CA TYR A 111 8.62 2.41 -5.34
C TYR A 111 7.38 1.89 -4.58
N HIS A 112 7.47 1.64 -3.27
CA HIS A 112 6.38 1.07 -2.49
C HIS A 112 5.14 1.97 -2.48
N HIS A 113 5.33 3.28 -2.30
CA HIS A 113 4.26 4.27 -2.34
C HIS A 113 3.94 4.70 -3.78
N LEU A 114 3.60 3.72 -4.64
CA LEU A 114 3.41 3.89 -6.08
C LEU A 114 2.40 4.96 -6.49
N THR A 115 1.39 5.22 -5.64
CA THR A 115 0.39 6.27 -5.84
C THR A 115 0.98 7.67 -5.67
N LEU A 116 2.06 7.80 -4.91
CA LEU A 116 2.79 9.06 -4.73
C LEU A 116 3.80 9.26 -5.87
N ASP A 117 4.47 8.19 -6.31
CA ASP A 117 5.48 8.29 -7.36
C ASP A 117 4.86 8.48 -8.75
N GLN A 118 3.84 7.69 -9.08
CA GLN A 118 3.27 7.61 -10.42
C GLN A 118 1.73 7.63 -10.40
N PRO A 119 1.09 8.71 -9.88
CA PRO A 119 -0.35 8.77 -9.67
C PRO A 119 -1.15 8.55 -10.97
N LEU A 120 -0.73 9.18 -12.07
CA LEU A 120 -1.46 9.07 -13.34
C LEU A 120 -1.30 7.68 -13.97
N ALA A 121 -0.11 7.09 -13.92
CA ALA A 121 0.11 5.73 -14.42
C ALA A 121 -0.69 4.71 -13.60
N PHE A 122 -0.71 4.85 -12.28
CA PHE A 122 -1.54 4.01 -11.41
C PHE A 122 -3.04 4.15 -11.74
N VAL A 123 -3.56 5.38 -11.86
CA VAL A 123 -4.97 5.61 -12.20
C VAL A 123 -5.32 5.02 -13.57
N ALA A 124 -4.44 5.17 -14.56
CA ALA A 124 -4.65 4.61 -15.90
C ALA A 124 -4.68 3.08 -15.87
N ALA A 125 -3.76 2.44 -15.15
CA ALA A 125 -3.69 0.99 -15.02
C ALA A 125 -4.89 0.43 -14.23
N LEU A 126 -5.27 1.07 -13.13
CA LEU A 126 -6.45 0.71 -12.33
C LEU A 126 -7.74 0.81 -13.16
N ARG A 127 -7.94 1.93 -13.86
CA ARG A 127 -9.13 2.12 -14.72
C ARG A 127 -9.18 1.10 -15.86
N THR A 128 -8.03 0.78 -16.45
CA THR A 128 -7.93 -0.25 -17.49
C THR A 128 -8.35 -1.62 -16.95
N LEU A 129 -7.84 -2.01 -15.78
CA LEU A 129 -8.20 -3.28 -15.14
C LEU A 129 -9.70 -3.34 -14.79
N LEU A 130 -10.24 -2.28 -14.20
CA LEU A 130 -11.66 -2.22 -13.85
C LEU A 130 -12.55 -2.22 -15.09
N ALA A 131 -12.13 -1.55 -16.17
CA ALA A 131 -12.83 -1.59 -17.44
C ALA A 131 -12.85 -3.01 -18.01
N ASP A 132 -11.73 -3.74 -18.00
CA ASP A 132 -11.66 -5.17 -18.34
C ASP A 132 -12.66 -5.98 -17.51
N TRP A 133 -12.60 -5.86 -16.19
CA TRP A 133 -13.46 -6.64 -15.29
C TRP A 133 -14.95 -6.38 -15.48
N ASN A 134 -15.33 -5.19 -15.93
CA ASN A 134 -16.71 -4.85 -16.19
C ASN A 134 -17.28 -5.54 -17.45
N HIS A 135 -16.44 -5.96 -18.41
CA HIS A 135 -16.91 -6.56 -19.66
C HIS A 135 -16.40 -7.98 -19.93
N SER A 136 -15.33 -8.42 -19.27
CA SER A 136 -14.81 -9.79 -19.39
C SER A 136 -15.52 -10.74 -18.43
N VAL A 137 -15.38 -12.06 -18.63
CA VAL A 137 -15.80 -13.09 -17.66
C VAL A 137 -14.57 -13.57 -16.90
N GLY A 138 -14.69 -13.68 -15.58
CA GLY A 138 -13.56 -13.99 -14.71
C GLY A 138 -13.29 -15.48 -14.70
N TYR A 139 -12.03 -15.85 -14.47
CA TYR A 139 -11.70 -17.23 -14.15
C TYR A 139 -12.44 -17.67 -12.87
N SER A 140 -13.24 -18.73 -12.96
CA SER A 140 -13.92 -19.33 -11.80
C SER A 140 -12.92 -20.21 -11.06
N ARG A 141 -12.71 -19.93 -9.77
CA ARG A 141 -11.89 -20.79 -8.91
C ARG A 141 -12.79 -21.86 -8.29
N ASP A 142 -12.69 -23.08 -8.79
CA ASP A 142 -13.44 -24.21 -8.24
C ASP A 142 -13.01 -24.50 -6.79
N TRP A 143 -13.99 -24.80 -5.94
CA TRP A 143 -13.75 -25.12 -4.54
C TRP A 143 -13.37 -26.59 -4.38
N ASN A 144 -12.12 -26.87 -4.04
CA ASN A 144 -11.63 -28.24 -3.81
C ASN A 144 -11.77 -28.76 -2.36
N GLY A 145 -12.58 -28.11 -1.51
CA GLY A 145 -13.03 -28.72 -0.25
C GLY A 145 -12.01 -28.86 0.90
N SER A 146 -10.70 -28.77 0.70
CA SER A 146 -9.75 -28.97 1.81
C SER A 146 -9.52 -27.69 2.61
N VAL A 147 -10.02 -27.68 3.84
CA VAL A 147 -9.50 -26.84 4.92
C VAL A 147 -8.85 -27.83 5.88
N ASP A 148 -7.55 -28.05 5.73
CA ASP A 148 -6.76 -28.70 6.78
C ASP A 148 -6.40 -27.66 7.85
#